data_AF-A0AAX3WEZ8-F1
#
_entry.id   AF-A0AAX3WEZ8-F1
#
_cell.length_a   1.000
_cell.length_b   1.000
_cell.length_c   1.000
_cell.angle_alpha   90.00
_cell.angle_beta   90.00
_cell.angle_gamma   90.00
#
_symmetry.space_group_name_H-M   'P 1'
#
loop_
_entity.id
_entity.type
_entity.pdbx_description
1 polymer ?
#
loop_
_entity_poly.entity_id
_entity_poly.type
_entity_poly.pdbx_seq_one_letter_code
_entity_poly.pdbx_strand_id
1 'polypeptide(L)'
;MSAPDLPLIAEAPFWQPATPEEFGLIVGEMPGPGDLDLAPGWQLSFFSVAQNDGVRHPQWGWVKGPFAVACSDCGDVATGVLTHLPTGFRIAEFYSDEQAAFAAEVLLPIADWPNVTPESAKAIRPGRILADAGFVNFAVWDGSRPVRILRRKLPERLQ
;
A
#
# COMPACT_ATOMS: atom_id res chain seq x y z
N MET A 1 -34.01 -1.42 -17.02
CA MET A 1 -32.72 -0.78 -16.67
C MET A 1 -31.69 -1.89 -16.66
N SER A 2 -30.76 -1.89 -17.61
CA SER A 2 -29.63 -2.82 -17.58
C SER A 2 -28.73 -2.41 -16.41
N ALA A 3 -28.17 -3.38 -15.67
CA ALA A 3 -27.12 -3.08 -14.71
C ALA A 3 -25.99 -2.36 -15.45
N PRO A 4 -25.38 -1.31 -14.86
CA PRO A 4 -24.18 -0.74 -15.44
C PRO A 4 -23.16 -1.86 -15.60
N ASP A 5 -22.50 -1.93 -16.77
CA ASP A 5 -21.31 -2.75 -16.96
C ASP A 5 -20.28 -2.26 -15.94
N LEU A 6 -20.25 -2.91 -14.78
CA LEU A 6 -19.22 -2.67 -13.79
C LEU A 6 -17.92 -3.12 -14.46
N PRO A 7 -16.89 -2.24 -14.58
CA PRO A 7 -15.62 -2.66 -15.10
C PRO A 7 -15.18 -3.89 -14.33
N LEU A 8 -14.79 -4.94 -15.06
CA LEU A 8 -14.24 -6.14 -14.44
C LEU A 8 -13.04 -5.69 -13.60
N ILE A 9 -13.22 -5.71 -12.28
CA ILE A 9 -12.21 -5.45 -11.23
C ILE A 9 -10.88 -6.19 -11.49
N ALA A 10 -10.91 -7.21 -12.37
CA ALA A 10 -9.79 -8.01 -12.82
C ALA A 10 -8.81 -7.29 -13.78
N GLU A 11 -9.17 -6.18 -14.43
CA GLU A 11 -8.28 -5.52 -15.38
C GLU A 11 -7.37 -4.49 -14.70
N ALA A 12 -6.06 -4.60 -14.98
CA ALA A 12 -5.06 -3.71 -14.44
C ALA A 12 -4.72 -2.57 -15.42
N PRO A 13 -4.40 -1.37 -14.91
CA PRO A 13 -4.53 -0.95 -13.51
C PRO A 13 -5.94 -0.40 -13.23
N PHE A 14 -6.57 -0.86 -12.14
CA PHE A 14 -7.88 -0.37 -11.70
C PHE A 14 -7.78 0.19 -10.28
N TRP A 15 -8.17 1.45 -10.12
CA TRP A 15 -8.50 2.06 -8.84
C TRP A 15 -9.64 3.05 -9.03
N GLN A 16 -10.50 3.15 -8.03
CA GLN A 16 -11.64 4.05 -8.01
C GLN A 16 -11.72 4.69 -6.62
N PRO A 17 -11.71 6.03 -6.53
CA PRO A 17 -11.97 6.71 -5.28
C PRO A 17 -13.32 6.31 -4.68
N ALA A 18 -13.38 6.14 -3.35
CA ALA A 18 -14.63 5.89 -2.65
C ALA A 18 -15.59 7.07 -2.84
N THR A 19 -16.87 6.81 -3.11
CA THR A 19 -17.89 7.85 -3.03
C THR A 19 -18.16 8.22 -1.56
N PRO A 20 -18.73 9.40 -1.27
CA PRO A 20 -19.12 9.76 0.10
C PRO A 20 -20.05 8.73 0.76
N GLU A 21 -20.95 8.12 -0.01
CA GLU A 21 -21.87 7.09 0.47
C GLU A 21 -21.14 5.78 0.81
N GLU A 22 -20.19 5.37 -0.03
CA GLU A 22 -19.36 4.18 0.21
C GLU A 22 -18.45 4.39 1.43
N PHE A 23 -17.91 5.60 1.60
CA PHE A 23 -17.03 5.93 2.71
C PHE A 23 -17.65 5.56 4.06
N GLY A 24 -18.87 6.02 4.34
CA GLY A 24 -19.58 5.71 5.59
C GLY A 24 -19.89 4.22 5.79
N LEU A 25 -20.03 3.45 4.70
CA LEU A 25 -20.22 2.00 4.77
C LEU A 25 -18.92 1.26 5.09
N ILE A 26 -17.77 1.77 4.60
CA ILE A 26 -16.46 1.12 4.74
C ILE A 26 -15.83 1.41 6.10
N VAL A 27 -15.88 2.66 6.54
CA VAL A 27 -15.20 3.10 7.78
C VAL A 27 -16.12 3.14 9.01
N GLY A 28 -17.42 2.91 8.83
CA GLY A 28 -18.43 2.98 9.89
C GLY A 28 -18.86 4.41 10.26
N GLU A 29 -19.42 4.60 11.45
CA GLU A 29 -19.66 5.95 12.00
C GLU A 29 -18.32 6.67 12.14
N MET A 30 -18.12 7.69 11.29
CA MET A 30 -16.88 8.46 11.21
C MET A 30 -16.37 8.89 12.60
N PRO A 31 -15.13 8.55 12.98
CA PRO A 31 -14.35 9.51 13.75
C PRO A 31 -14.13 10.74 12.85
N GLY A 32 -14.09 11.94 13.42
CA GLY A 32 -14.21 13.20 12.69
C GLY A 32 -13.19 13.38 11.56
N PRO A 33 -13.41 14.33 10.63
CA PRO A 33 -12.42 14.62 9.58
C PRO A 33 -11.03 14.85 10.19
N GLY A 34 -10.07 14.01 9.81
CA GLY A 34 -8.70 14.00 10.33
C GLY A 34 -8.26 12.70 11.04
N ASP A 35 -9.18 11.86 11.50
CA ASP A 35 -8.84 10.60 12.20
C ASP A 35 -8.47 9.43 11.26
N LEU A 36 -8.65 9.62 9.94
CA LEU A 36 -8.35 8.64 8.90
C LEU A 36 -7.32 9.15 7.87
N ASP A 37 -6.79 10.36 8.05
CA ASP A 37 -5.76 10.89 7.16
C ASP A 37 -4.41 10.26 7.52
N LEU A 38 -4.02 9.20 6.80
CA LEU A 38 -2.66 8.64 6.89
C LEU A 38 -1.59 9.73 6.69
N ALA A 39 -1.85 10.64 5.75
CA ALA A 39 -1.12 11.87 5.50
C ALA A 39 -1.89 12.73 4.47
N PRO A 40 -1.57 14.02 4.31
CA PRO A 40 -2.17 14.85 3.27
C PRO A 40 -2.03 14.25 1.86
N GLY A 41 -3.16 14.21 1.15
CA GLY A 41 -3.23 13.77 -0.25
C GLY A 41 -3.45 12.27 -0.45
N TRP A 42 -3.64 11.49 0.62
CA TRP A 42 -4.15 10.12 0.52
C TRP A 42 -5.68 10.13 0.41
N GLN A 43 -6.22 9.25 -0.44
CA GLN A 43 -7.65 9.15 -0.68
C GLN A 43 -8.12 7.71 -0.53
N LEU A 44 -9.16 7.49 0.29
CA LEU A 44 -9.80 6.19 0.39
C LEU A 44 -10.31 5.77 -1.00
N SER A 45 -9.88 4.61 -1.46
CA SER A 45 -10.13 4.09 -2.79
C SER A 45 -10.29 2.58 -2.76
N PHE A 46 -11.04 2.07 -3.72
CA PHE A 46 -11.09 0.66 -4.07
C PHE A 46 -10.06 0.39 -5.17
N PHE A 47 -9.22 -0.64 -5.01
CA PHE A 47 -8.20 -0.96 -6.00
C PHE A 47 -7.92 -2.46 -6.06
N SER A 48 -7.18 -2.90 -7.09
CA SER A 48 -6.83 -4.30 -7.29
C SER A 48 -5.36 -4.58 -6.96
N VAL A 49 -5.12 -5.56 -6.09
CA VAL A 49 -3.77 -5.99 -5.67
C VAL A 49 -3.45 -7.37 -6.23
N ALA A 50 -2.22 -7.57 -6.71
CA ALA A 50 -1.77 -8.88 -7.15
C ALA A 50 -1.48 -9.77 -5.93
N GLN A 51 -2.05 -10.98 -5.92
CA GLN A 51 -1.73 -12.00 -4.93
C GLN A 51 -0.80 -13.08 -5.49
N ASN A 52 -0.45 -14.04 -4.63
CA ASN A 52 0.53 -15.09 -4.89
C ASN A 52 0.11 -16.07 -5.97
N ASP A 53 -1.19 -16.16 -6.25
CA ASP A 53 -1.79 -16.94 -7.33
C ASP A 53 -1.67 -16.26 -8.70
N GLY A 54 -1.11 -15.05 -8.76
CA GLY A 54 -1.05 -14.23 -9.97
C GLY A 54 -2.41 -13.60 -10.32
N VAL A 55 -3.43 -13.80 -9.49
CA VAL A 55 -4.75 -13.20 -9.63
C VAL A 55 -4.75 -11.87 -8.87
N ARG A 56 -5.47 -10.90 -9.42
CA ARG A 56 -5.72 -9.65 -8.72
C ARG A 56 -7.00 -9.74 -7.91
N HIS A 57 -6.92 -9.29 -6.67
CA HIS A 57 -8.04 -9.27 -5.74
C HIS A 57 -8.42 -7.82 -5.44
N PRO A 58 -9.72 -7.50 -5.38
CA PRO A 58 -10.16 -6.19 -4.92
C PRO A 58 -9.81 -5.98 -3.45
N GLN A 59 -9.46 -4.75 -3.10
CA GLN A 59 -9.22 -4.32 -1.74
C GLN A 59 -9.57 -2.84 -1.55
N TRP A 60 -10.09 -2.51 -0.37
CA TRP A 60 -10.21 -1.13 0.08
C TRP A 60 -8.93 -0.68 0.78
N GLY A 61 -8.55 0.57 0.56
CA GLY A 61 -7.45 1.20 1.27
C GLY A 61 -7.25 2.63 0.81
N TRP A 62 -6.06 3.16 1.06
CA TRP A 62 -5.70 4.54 0.76
C TRP A 62 -4.81 4.58 -0.46
N VAL A 63 -5.03 5.57 -1.33
CA VAL A 63 -4.24 5.77 -2.55
C VAL A 63 -3.64 7.17 -2.59
N LYS A 64 -2.38 7.26 -3.01
CA LYS A 64 -1.71 8.52 -3.35
C LYS A 64 -0.73 8.30 -4.49
N GLY A 65 -1.01 8.95 -5.63
CA GLY A 65 -0.20 8.78 -6.85
C GLY A 65 -0.13 7.31 -7.28
N PRO A 66 1.07 6.72 -7.45
CA PRO A 66 1.25 5.35 -7.92
C PRO A 66 1.16 4.30 -6.80
N PHE A 67 0.88 4.72 -5.56
CA PHE A 67 0.90 3.85 -4.39
C PHE A 67 -0.47 3.67 -3.75
N ALA A 68 -0.65 2.48 -3.19
CA ALA A 68 -1.75 2.12 -2.32
C ALA A 68 -1.20 1.66 -0.97
N VAL A 69 -1.93 1.96 0.10
CA VAL A 69 -1.72 1.42 1.44
C VAL A 69 -3.03 0.75 1.86
N ALA A 70 -2.95 -0.50 2.29
CA ALA A 70 -4.08 -1.15 2.93
C ALA A 70 -3.60 -2.03 4.07
N CYS A 71 -4.46 -2.15 5.08
CA CYS A 71 -4.28 -3.12 6.14
C CYS A 71 -4.30 -4.54 5.54
N SER A 72 -3.28 -5.34 5.83
CA SER A 72 -3.33 -6.79 5.59
C SER A 72 -3.63 -7.52 6.87
N ASP A 73 -4.46 -8.57 6.78
CA ASP A 73 -4.92 -9.40 7.89
C ASP A 73 -5.42 -8.58 9.10
N CYS A 74 -6.73 -8.31 9.14
CA CYS A 74 -7.43 -7.79 10.32
C CYS A 74 -7.51 -8.83 11.47
N GLY A 75 -6.42 -9.58 11.69
CA GLY A 75 -6.20 -10.42 12.86
C GLY A 75 -5.65 -9.62 14.03
N ASP A 76 -4.89 -10.26 14.93
CA ASP A 76 -4.43 -9.66 16.19
C ASP A 76 -3.40 -8.52 16.03
N VAL A 77 -2.78 -8.37 14.85
CA VAL A 77 -1.81 -7.31 14.55
C VAL A 77 -2.11 -6.74 13.18
N ALA A 78 -2.69 -5.54 13.14
CA ALA A 78 -2.87 -4.79 11.90
C ALA A 78 -1.50 -4.40 11.32
N THR A 79 -1.25 -4.73 10.06
CA THR A 79 -0.04 -4.32 9.32
C THR A 79 -0.42 -3.52 8.09
N GLY A 80 0.33 -2.47 7.80
CA GLY A 80 0.14 -1.65 6.60
C GLY A 80 0.96 -2.16 5.43
N VAL A 81 0.31 -2.51 4.33
CA VAL A 81 0.97 -2.99 3.11
C VAL A 81 1.04 -1.90 2.07
N LEU A 82 2.26 -1.49 1.73
CA LEU A 82 2.53 -0.58 0.63
C LEU A 82 2.54 -1.35 -0.69
N THR A 83 1.71 -0.93 -1.63
CA THR A 83 1.50 -1.56 -2.93
C THR A 83 1.75 -0.57 -4.07
N HIS A 84 2.39 -1.02 -5.13
CA HIS A 84 2.50 -0.28 -6.39
C HIS A 84 1.25 -0.54 -7.23
N LEU A 85 0.40 0.47 -7.42
CA LEU A 85 -0.91 0.33 -8.08
C LEU A 85 -0.84 -0.18 -9.52
N PRO A 86 0.00 0.41 -10.41
CA PRO A 86 0.08 -0.03 -11.80
C PRO A 86 0.31 -1.55 -11.93
N THR A 87 1.23 -2.08 -11.14
CA THR A 87 1.60 -3.51 -11.19
C THR A 87 0.85 -4.37 -10.19
N GLY A 88 0.11 -3.79 -9.25
CA GLY A 88 -0.54 -4.48 -8.12
C GLY A 88 0.46 -5.12 -7.16
N PHE A 89 1.75 -4.80 -7.29
CA PHE A 89 2.84 -5.48 -6.59
C PHE A 89 2.98 -4.94 -5.18
N ARG A 90 2.97 -5.81 -4.17
CA ARG A 90 3.31 -5.45 -2.79
C ARG A 90 4.79 -5.11 -2.71
N ILE A 91 5.12 -3.93 -2.22
CA ILE A 91 6.49 -3.45 -2.07
C ILE A 91 7.04 -3.86 -0.71
N ALA A 92 6.32 -3.49 0.35
CA ALA A 92 6.74 -3.69 1.72
C ALA A 92 5.53 -3.74 2.67
N GLU A 93 5.70 -4.42 3.79
CA GLU A 93 4.73 -4.50 4.87
C GLU A 93 5.34 -3.89 6.15
N PHE A 94 4.54 -3.09 6.84
CA PHE A 94 4.93 -2.26 7.98
C PHE A 94 4.01 -2.52 9.18
N TYR A 95 4.41 -2.06 10.37
CA TYR A 95 3.60 -2.21 11.58
C TYR A 95 2.35 -1.35 11.61
N SER A 96 2.23 -0.36 10.72
CA SER A 96 1.06 0.50 10.63
C SER A 96 0.91 1.08 9.24
N ASP A 97 -0.30 1.53 8.92
CA ASP A 97 -0.60 2.19 7.65
C ASP A 97 0.17 3.52 7.51
N GLU A 98 0.42 4.25 8.61
CA GLU A 98 1.17 5.51 8.58
C GLU A 98 2.64 5.27 8.21
N GLN A 99 3.25 4.18 8.69
CA GLN A 99 4.60 3.82 8.26
C GLN A 99 4.63 3.48 6.77
N ALA A 100 3.63 2.75 6.28
CA ALA A 100 3.52 2.44 4.86
C ALA A 100 3.32 3.70 4.01
N ALA A 101 2.51 4.64 4.48
CA ALA A 101 2.28 5.93 3.83
C ALA A 101 3.56 6.78 3.80
N PHE A 102 4.27 6.89 4.93
CA PHE A 102 5.55 7.60 5.00
C PHE A 102 6.61 6.96 4.08
N ALA A 103 6.63 5.64 3.98
CA ALA A 103 7.50 4.92 3.05
C ALA A 103 7.22 5.26 1.59
N ALA A 104 5.95 5.47 1.22
CA ALA A 104 5.58 5.91 -0.12
C ALA A 104 6.18 7.29 -0.46
N GLU A 105 6.15 8.24 0.48
CA GLU A 105 6.74 9.58 0.28
C GLU A 105 8.25 9.52 0.05
N VAL A 106 8.94 8.60 0.74
CA VAL A 106 10.39 8.37 0.56
C VAL A 106 10.68 7.73 -0.80
N LEU A 107 9.82 6.83 -1.27
CA LEU A 107 10.02 6.14 -2.55
C LEU A 107 9.64 7.01 -3.75
N LEU A 108 8.62 7.85 -3.63
CA LEU A 108 8.06 8.66 -4.72
C LEU A 108 9.11 9.40 -5.57
N PRO A 109 10.11 10.11 -5.00
CA PRO A 109 11.08 10.86 -5.80
C PRO A 109 12.19 9.99 -6.43
N ILE A 110 12.26 8.70 -6.11
CA ILE A 110 13.40 7.84 -6.49
C ILE A 110 13.24 7.25 -7.90
N ALA A 111 12.02 7.19 -8.42
CA ALA A 111 11.73 6.61 -9.72
C ALA A 111 10.51 7.25 -10.38
N ASP A 112 10.40 7.06 -11.69
CA ASP A 112 9.19 7.36 -12.46
C ASP A 112 8.17 6.22 -12.30
N TRP A 113 7.63 6.09 -11.10
CA TRP A 113 6.74 5.00 -10.69
C TRP A 113 5.56 4.72 -11.64
N PRO A 114 4.87 5.72 -12.23
CA PRO A 114 3.84 5.46 -13.23
C PRO A 114 4.29 4.56 -14.39
N ASN A 115 5.58 4.58 -14.74
CA ASN A 115 6.17 3.82 -15.83
C ASN A 115 7.01 2.61 -15.34
N VAL A 116 7.00 2.30 -14.04
CA VAL A 116 7.72 1.16 -13.47
C VAL A 116 6.99 -0.16 -13.78
N THR A 117 7.69 -1.06 -14.46
CA THR A 117 7.28 -2.47 -14.65
C THR A 117 7.60 -3.32 -13.42
N PRO A 118 7.02 -4.53 -13.27
CA PRO A 118 7.39 -5.46 -12.19
C PRO A 118 8.90 -5.75 -12.12
N GLU A 119 9.57 -5.90 -13.27
CA GLU A 119 11.01 -6.17 -13.35
C GLU A 119 11.84 -4.97 -12.88
N SER A 120 11.47 -3.76 -13.32
CA SER A 120 12.16 -2.54 -12.90
C SER A 120 11.89 -2.19 -11.43
N ALA A 121 10.71 -2.51 -10.90
CA ALA A 121 10.39 -2.38 -9.48
C ALA A 121 11.37 -3.18 -8.60
N LYS A 122 11.73 -4.39 -9.03
CA LYS A 122 12.74 -5.23 -8.34
C LYS A 122 14.13 -4.59 -8.40
N ALA A 123 14.48 -3.95 -9.51
CA ALA A 123 15.78 -3.29 -9.70
C ALA A 123 15.96 -2.04 -8.82
N ILE A 124 14.87 -1.33 -8.47
CA ILE A 124 14.90 -0.16 -7.58
C ILE A 124 15.39 -0.53 -6.16
N ARG A 125 15.23 -1.80 -5.74
CA ARG A 125 15.56 -2.28 -4.38
C ARG A 125 14.95 -1.41 -3.28
N PRO A 126 13.61 -1.24 -3.26
CA PRO A 126 12.91 -0.37 -2.30
C PRO A 126 13.29 -0.66 -0.85
N GLY A 127 13.52 -1.93 -0.50
CA GLY A 127 13.98 -2.31 0.83
C GLY A 127 15.30 -1.69 1.29
N ARG A 128 16.25 -1.48 0.36
CA ARG A 128 17.52 -0.83 0.69
C ARG A 128 17.31 0.66 0.93
N ILE A 129 16.53 1.32 0.07
CA ILE A 129 16.19 2.74 0.18
C ILE A 129 15.49 3.01 1.51
N LEU A 130 14.49 2.21 1.86
CA LEU A 130 13.75 2.35 3.11
C LEU A 130 14.65 2.11 4.34
N ALA A 131 15.54 1.13 4.30
CA ALA A 131 16.49 0.91 5.38
C ALA A 131 17.48 2.08 5.55
N ASP A 132 17.97 2.63 4.43
CA ASP A 132 18.87 3.79 4.43
C ASP A 132 18.15 5.07 4.90
N ALA A 133 16.83 5.18 4.67
CA ALA A 133 15.95 6.22 5.21
C ALA A 133 15.58 6.00 6.69
N GLY A 134 16.05 4.92 7.32
CA GLY A 134 15.90 4.69 8.75
C GLY A 134 14.68 3.87 9.16
N PHE A 135 13.90 3.33 8.21
CA PHE A 135 12.82 2.41 8.55
C PHE A 135 13.36 1.15 9.23
N VAL A 136 12.63 0.67 10.22
CA VAL A 136 12.97 -0.52 11.00
C VAL A 136 11.77 -1.44 11.07
N ASN A 137 12.05 -2.75 11.14
CA ASN A 137 11.06 -3.80 11.29
C ASN A 137 9.98 -3.78 10.20
N PHE A 138 10.39 -3.82 8.94
CA PHE A 138 9.48 -4.00 7.81
C PHE A 138 9.90 -5.23 7.01
N ALA A 139 8.94 -5.81 6.29
CA ALA A 139 9.17 -6.94 5.40
C ALA A 139 9.11 -6.48 3.96
N VAL A 140 10.18 -6.74 3.19
CA VAL A 140 10.22 -6.44 1.75
C VAL A 140 9.70 -7.62 0.97
N TRP A 141 8.87 -7.37 -0.03
CA TRP A 141 8.32 -8.39 -0.92
C TRP A 141 9.14 -8.47 -2.22
N ASP A 142 9.39 -9.69 -2.73
CA ASP A 142 10.04 -9.91 -4.05
C ASP A 142 9.07 -10.39 -5.14
N GLY A 143 7.78 -10.33 -4.84
CA GLY A 143 6.74 -11.03 -5.57
C GLY A 143 5.73 -11.55 -4.57
N SER A 144 5.69 -12.87 -4.43
CA SER A 144 4.65 -13.55 -3.68
C SER A 144 4.97 -13.78 -2.21
N ARG A 145 6.17 -13.42 -1.73
CA ARG A 145 6.55 -13.64 -0.33
C ARG A 145 7.37 -12.51 0.25
N PRO A 146 7.27 -12.25 1.57
CA PRO A 146 8.23 -11.41 2.26
C PRO A 146 9.59 -12.12 2.27
N VAL A 147 10.61 -11.45 1.73
CA VAL A 147 11.96 -12.02 1.58
C VAL A 147 12.88 -11.64 2.73
N ARG A 148 12.64 -10.50 3.36
CA ARG A 148 13.57 -9.99 4.38
C ARG A 148 12.86 -9.12 5.39
N ILE A 149 12.93 -9.53 6.65
CA ILE A 149 12.61 -8.67 7.80
C ILE A 149 13.87 -7.87 8.12
N LEU A 150 13.83 -6.56 7.90
CA LEU A 150 14.95 -5.68 8.21
C LEU A 150 14.75 -5.10 9.62
N ARG A 151 15.32 -5.77 10.62
CA ARG A 151 15.40 -5.23 11.99
C ARG A 151 16.70 -4.44 12.13
N ARG A 152 16.62 -3.10 12.15
CA ARG A 152 17.76 -2.31 12.63
C ARG A 152 17.79 -2.46 14.15
N LYS A 153 18.90 -2.90 14.72
CA LYS A 153 19.15 -2.79 16.16
C LYS A 153 19.02 -1.31 16.51
N LEU A 154 18.00 -0.93 17.29
CA LEU A 154 17.94 0.40 17.88
C LEU A 154 19.23 0.63 18.66
N PRO A 155 19.96 1.75 18.45
CA PRO A 155 21.17 2.02 19.21
C PRO A 155 20.84 2.04 20.71
N GLU A 156 21.64 1.34 21.51
CA GLU A 156 21.45 1.11 22.96
C GLU A 156 21.34 2.39 23.80
N ARG A 157 21.59 3.57 23.22
CA ARG A 157 21.57 4.88 23.92
C ARG A 157 20.19 5.51 24.10
N LEU A 158 19.12 4.79 23.79
CA LEU A 158 17.73 5.22 23.99
C LEU A 158 16.93 4.27 24.89
N GLN A 159 17.62 3.40 25.64
CA GLN A 159 17.03 2.54 26.67
C GLN A 159 17.28 3.11 28.07
#